data_AF-A0A6M3KV31-F1
#
_entry.id   AF-A0A6M3KV31-F1
#
_cell.length_a   1.000
_cell.length_b   1.000
_cell.length_c   1.000
_cell.angle_alpha   90.00
_cell.angle_beta   90.00
_cell.angle_gamma   90.00
#
_symmetry.space_group_name_H-M   'P 1'
#
loop_
_entity.id
_entity.type
_entity.pdbx_description
1 polymer ?
#
loop_
_entity_poly.entity_id
_entity_poly.type
_entity_poly.pdbx_seq_one_letter_code
_entity_poly.pdbx_strand_id
1 'polypeptide(L)'
;MAQPRKQRPFGDEVIKITGSVLHWDTICHQIMGGRENRLAILVTCGSCGQDRWVAVHQFDKRNEHKVFTGCCNHCVRKFPWEQKGRIKIPHIRHTSHGYIRLWKPDSPMADCRSEVYEHRFVMSQMLGRPLKRWEHIHHKDGNRTNNIPANLELVTTQQNHVLTDMITRIAQLETLLKQYHIPIPQ
;
A
#
# COMPACT_ATOMS: atom_id res chain seq x y z
N MET A 1 17.05 31.17 1.47
CA MET A 1 17.71 29.85 1.52
C MET A 1 17.00 28.93 0.55
N ALA A 2 17.68 28.45 -0.49
CA ALA A 2 17.09 27.53 -1.47
C ALA A 2 16.80 26.18 -0.76
N GLN A 3 15.56 25.69 -0.85
CA GLN A 3 15.21 24.39 -0.29
C GLN A 3 16.07 23.30 -0.94
N PRO A 4 16.60 22.32 -0.18
CA PRO A 4 17.37 21.22 -0.75
C PRO A 4 16.51 20.48 -1.79
N ARG A 5 17.08 20.21 -2.97
CA ARG A 5 16.38 19.42 -4.01
C ARG A 5 16.06 18.04 -3.42
N LYS A 6 14.78 17.73 -3.21
CA LYS A 6 14.32 16.40 -2.76
C LYS A 6 14.92 15.35 -3.69
N GLN A 7 15.65 14.38 -3.12
CA GLN A 7 16.10 13.20 -3.86
C GLN A 7 14.87 12.44 -4.36
N ARG A 8 14.87 12.07 -5.64
CA ARG A 8 13.75 11.40 -6.30
C ARG A 8 14.12 9.95 -6.61
N PRO A 9 13.17 9.01 -6.46
CA PRO A 9 13.38 7.63 -6.87
C PRO A 9 13.67 7.50 -8.37
N PHE A 10 14.20 6.35 -8.76
CA PHE A 10 14.37 5.93 -10.15
C PHE A 10 13.35 4.82 -10.45
N GLY A 11 12.84 4.77 -11.67
CA GLY A 11 11.87 3.76 -12.13
C GLY A 11 10.40 4.05 -11.80
N ASP A 12 9.60 2.99 -11.77
CA ASP A 12 8.15 3.08 -11.57
C ASP A 12 7.76 2.87 -10.10
N GLU A 13 6.92 3.76 -9.57
CA GLU A 13 6.34 3.63 -8.23
C GLU A 13 4.82 3.46 -8.31
N VAL A 14 4.29 2.40 -7.70
CA VAL A 14 2.85 2.13 -7.66
C VAL A 14 2.22 2.71 -6.40
N ILE A 15 1.25 3.59 -6.57
CA ILE A 15 0.42 4.13 -5.50
C ILE A 15 -0.53 3.03 -5.01
N LYS A 16 -0.20 2.43 -3.86
CA LYS A 16 -0.88 1.26 -3.28
C LYS A 16 -2.40 1.38 -3.23
N ILE A 17 -2.93 2.57 -2.95
CA ILE A 17 -4.37 2.79 -2.75
C ILE A 17 -5.16 2.65 -4.06
N THR A 18 -4.58 3.07 -5.19
CA THR A 18 -5.30 3.18 -6.47
C THR A 18 -4.71 2.33 -7.59
N GLY A 19 -3.53 1.74 -7.36
CA GLY A 19 -2.76 1.05 -8.41
C GLY A 19 -2.21 1.99 -9.48
N SER A 20 -2.25 3.31 -9.26
CA SER A 20 -1.71 4.27 -10.23
C SER A 20 -0.19 4.26 -10.22
N VAL A 21 0.44 4.42 -11.37
CA VAL A 21 1.90 4.34 -11.53
C VAL A 21 2.48 5.73 -11.73
N LEU A 22 3.53 6.04 -10.99
CA LEU A 22 4.40 7.21 -11.17
C LEU A 22 5.64 6.75 -11.94
N HIS A 23 5.92 7.35 -13.08
CA HIS A 23 7.10 7.02 -13.87
C HIS A 23 8.20 8.04 -13.58
N TRP A 24 9.05 7.80 -12.58
CA TRP A 24 10.03 8.79 -12.13
C TRP A 24 11.06 9.15 -13.21
N ASP A 25 11.37 8.21 -14.11
CA ASP A 25 12.33 8.40 -15.19
C ASP A 25 11.83 9.33 -16.30
N THR A 26 10.53 9.62 -16.31
CA THR A 26 9.90 10.49 -17.32
C THR A 26 9.93 11.97 -16.95
N ILE A 27 10.51 12.32 -15.80
CA ILE A 27 10.49 13.70 -15.32
C ILE A 27 11.14 14.63 -16.35
N CYS A 28 10.34 15.54 -16.91
CA CYS A 28 10.81 16.48 -17.93
C CYS A 28 10.00 17.77 -17.91
N HIS A 29 10.50 18.78 -18.62
CA HIS A 29 9.85 20.06 -18.81
C HIS A 29 8.73 19.92 -19.86
N GLN A 30 7.49 20.20 -19.45
CA GLN A 30 6.29 20.07 -20.28
C GLN A 30 5.52 21.39 -20.34
N ILE A 31 5.00 21.71 -21.52
CA ILE A 31 4.10 22.85 -21.72
C ILE A 31 2.72 22.45 -21.20
N MET A 32 2.27 23.09 -20.12
CA MET A 32 0.98 22.78 -19.51
C MET A 32 0.10 24.03 -19.38
N GLY A 33 -1.19 23.90 -19.70
CA GLY A 33 -2.16 24.99 -19.60
C GLY A 33 -1.88 26.17 -20.56
N GLY A 34 -1.13 25.94 -21.63
CA GLY A 34 -0.90 26.89 -22.73
C GLY A 34 -0.02 28.11 -22.41
N ARG A 35 0.65 28.17 -21.25
CA ARG A 35 1.38 29.39 -20.83
C ARG A 35 2.76 29.19 -20.21
N GLU A 36 3.07 28.03 -19.61
CA GLU A 36 4.35 27.84 -18.92
C GLU A 36 4.96 26.46 -19.12
N ASN A 37 6.28 26.43 -19.28
CA ASN A 37 7.09 25.22 -19.26
C ASN A 37 7.36 24.80 -17.81
N ARG A 38 6.86 23.64 -17.39
CA ARG A 38 6.91 23.20 -15.99
C ARG A 38 7.46 21.79 -15.90
N LEU A 39 8.26 21.53 -14.87
CA LEU A 39 8.70 20.18 -14.55
C LEU A 39 7.47 19.30 -14.25
N ALA A 40 7.30 18.22 -15.00
CA ALA A 40 6.19 17.30 -14.92
C ALA A 40 6.69 15.85 -14.81
N ILE A 41 5.86 14.98 -14.27
CA ILE A 41 6.07 13.53 -14.21
C ILE A 41 4.90 12.84 -14.94
N LEU A 42 5.18 11.76 -15.66
CA LEU A 42 4.14 10.94 -16.27
C LEU A 42 3.49 10.06 -15.19
N VAL A 43 2.15 10.04 -15.20
CA VAL A 43 1.35 9.26 -14.25
C VAL A 43 0.31 8.46 -14.99
N THR A 44 0.35 7.14 -14.81
CA THR A 44 -0.62 6.19 -15.37
C THR A 44 -1.74 5.97 -14.36
N CYS A 45 -2.98 6.24 -14.75
CA CYS A 45 -4.12 6.08 -13.86
C CYS A 45 -4.41 4.59 -13.61
N GLY A 46 -4.39 4.14 -12.35
CA GLY A 46 -4.68 2.75 -12.01
C GLY A 46 -6.13 2.31 -12.23
N SER A 47 -7.05 3.26 -12.42
CA SER A 47 -8.48 2.96 -12.68
C SER A 47 -8.84 2.86 -14.15
N CYS A 48 -8.16 3.56 -15.06
CA CYS A 48 -8.48 3.55 -16.50
C CYS A 48 -7.28 3.32 -17.41
N GLY A 49 -6.06 3.21 -16.88
CA GLY A 49 -4.83 3.04 -17.64
C GLY A 49 -4.39 4.26 -18.44
N GLN A 50 -5.06 5.42 -18.30
CA GLN A 50 -4.69 6.60 -19.07
C GLN A 50 -3.50 7.34 -18.47
N ASP A 51 -2.56 7.65 -19.35
CA ASP A 51 -1.35 8.41 -19.03
C ASP A 51 -1.65 9.90 -19.04
N ARG A 52 -1.01 10.62 -18.12
CA ARG A 52 -1.05 12.08 -18.12
C ARG A 52 0.18 12.67 -17.45
N TRP A 53 0.54 13.86 -17.92
CA TRP A 53 1.55 14.68 -17.27
C TRP A 53 0.97 15.38 -16.04
N VAL A 54 1.66 15.25 -14.91
CA VAL A 54 1.33 15.93 -13.66
C VAL A 54 2.48 16.85 -13.29
N ALA A 55 2.19 18.13 -13.06
CA ALA A 55 3.19 19.09 -12.62
C ALA A 55 3.78 18.67 -11.26
N VAL A 56 5.11 18.59 -11.18
CA VAL A 56 5.76 18.02 -10.00
C VAL A 56 5.48 18.86 -8.74
N HIS A 57 5.42 20.18 -8.85
CA HIS A 57 5.07 21.02 -7.69
C HIS A 57 3.67 20.70 -7.11
N GLN A 58 2.71 20.28 -7.94
CA GLN A 58 1.38 19.87 -7.50
C GLN A 58 1.39 18.47 -6.91
N PHE A 59 2.18 17.58 -7.52
CA PHE A 59 2.43 16.24 -6.98
C PHE A 59 3.07 16.35 -5.59
N ASP A 60 4.21 17.03 -5.44
CA ASP A 60 4.95 17.14 -4.17
C ASP A 60 4.04 17.66 -3.05
N LYS A 61 3.28 18.72 -3.32
CA LYS A 61 2.33 19.30 -2.37
C LYS A 61 1.24 18.31 -1.94
N ARG A 62 0.71 17.51 -2.87
CA ARG A 62 -0.37 16.54 -2.57
C ARG A 62 0.18 15.26 -1.95
N ASN A 63 1.38 14.84 -2.34
CA ASN A 63 2.03 13.64 -1.84
C ASN A 63 2.48 13.84 -0.39
N GLU A 64 3.02 15.01 -0.05
CA GLU A 64 3.37 15.39 1.33
C GLU A 64 2.17 15.28 2.29
N HIS A 65 0.99 15.69 1.82
CA HIS A 65 -0.26 15.57 2.59
C HIS A 65 -0.95 14.19 2.43
N LYS A 66 -0.32 13.22 1.75
CA LYS A 66 -0.87 11.87 1.49
C LYS A 66 -2.26 11.87 0.81
N VAL A 67 -2.52 12.87 -0.02
CA VAL A 67 -3.79 13.03 -0.77
C VAL A 67 -3.64 12.80 -2.27
N PHE A 68 -2.43 12.48 -2.75
CA PHE A 68 -2.22 12.18 -4.16
C PHE A 68 -2.68 10.76 -4.50
N THR A 69 -3.75 10.66 -5.28
CA THR A 69 -4.36 9.36 -5.65
C THR A 69 -3.81 8.78 -6.94
N GLY A 70 -3.09 9.54 -7.76
CA GLY A 70 -2.62 9.07 -9.07
C GLY A 70 -3.71 8.79 -10.12
N CYS A 71 -5.00 8.90 -9.77
CA CYS A 71 -6.10 8.76 -10.72
C CYS A 71 -6.39 10.06 -11.51
N CYS A 72 -6.89 9.93 -12.75
CA CYS A 72 -7.32 11.07 -13.55
C CYS A 72 -8.61 11.70 -12.97
N ASN A 73 -8.88 12.97 -13.27
CA ASN A 73 -10.07 13.67 -12.75
C ASN A 73 -11.38 12.97 -13.11
N HIS A 74 -11.44 12.34 -14.29
CA HIS A 74 -12.60 11.56 -14.72
C HIS A 74 -12.86 10.37 -13.79
N CYS A 75 -11.83 9.55 -13.52
CA CYS A 75 -11.94 8.40 -12.63
C CYS A 75 -12.13 8.80 -11.17
N VAL A 76 -11.48 9.88 -10.72
CA VAL A 76 -11.66 10.39 -9.35
C VAL A 76 -13.11 10.84 -9.10
N ARG A 77 -13.78 11.38 -10.11
CA ARG A 77 -15.19 11.80 -10.01
C ARG A 77 -16.20 10.65 -9.97
N LYS A 78 -15.82 9.46 -10.45
CA LYS A 78 -16.64 8.26 -10.41
C LYS A 78 -16.62 7.57 -9.04
N PHE A 79 -15.76 7.99 -8.12
CA PHE A 79 -15.82 7.49 -6.75
C PHE A 79 -17.16 7.92 -6.09
N PRO A 80 -17.82 7.03 -5.32
CA PRO A 80 -19.14 7.30 -4.72
C PRO A 80 -19.18 8.57 -3.83
N TRP A 81 -20.28 9.31 -3.92
CA TRP A 81 -20.46 10.68 -3.44
C TRP A 81 -20.69 10.87 -1.92
N GLU A 82 -20.71 9.80 -1.10
CA GLU A 82 -20.67 9.92 0.38
C GLU A 82 -19.28 10.39 0.90
N GLN A 83 -18.29 10.51 0.00
CA GLN A 83 -16.90 10.91 0.29
C GLN A 83 -16.60 12.39 -0.02
N LYS A 84 -17.60 13.28 0.01
CA LYS A 84 -17.43 14.73 -0.25
C LYS A 84 -17.06 15.56 0.99
N GLY A 85 -16.20 15.04 1.85
CA GLY A 85 -15.65 15.76 2.99
C GLY A 85 -14.31 15.16 3.41
N ARG A 86 -13.23 15.66 2.79
CA ARG A 86 -11.87 15.12 2.80
C ARG A 86 -11.80 13.78 2.07
N ILE A 87 -10.72 13.55 1.31
CA ILE A 87 -10.34 12.20 0.89
C ILE A 87 -10.24 11.39 2.18
N LYS A 88 -11.27 10.59 2.50
CA LYS A 88 -11.10 9.51 3.46
C LYS A 88 -10.22 8.53 2.73
N ILE A 89 -8.91 8.65 2.94
CA ILE A 89 -7.99 7.50 2.87
C ILE A 89 -8.82 6.35 3.43
N PRO A 90 -9.13 5.27 2.66
CA PRO A 90 -10.04 4.21 3.12
C PRO A 90 -9.59 3.88 4.53
N HIS A 91 -10.34 4.17 5.60
CA HIS A 91 -9.75 4.42 6.93
C HIS A 91 -8.69 3.36 7.27
N ILE A 92 -7.42 3.63 6.92
CA ILE A 92 -6.31 2.67 7.00
C ILE A 92 -5.98 2.75 8.47
N ARG A 93 -6.64 1.88 9.22
CA ARG A 93 -6.46 1.84 10.66
C ARG A 93 -5.37 0.84 10.94
N HIS A 94 -4.23 1.35 11.37
CA HIS A 94 -3.22 0.51 11.99
C HIS A 94 -3.76 0.07 13.35
N THR A 95 -3.83 -1.24 13.54
CA THR A 95 -4.10 -1.81 14.86
C THR A 95 -2.83 -1.74 15.70
N SER A 96 -2.99 -1.75 17.03
CA SER A 96 -1.86 -1.91 17.96
C SER A 96 -1.04 -3.17 17.70
N HIS A 97 -1.64 -4.18 17.05
CA HIS A 97 -1.02 -5.44 16.68
C HIS A 97 -0.33 -5.41 15.30
N GLY A 98 -0.21 -4.24 14.66
CA GLY A 98 0.53 -4.08 13.39
C GLY A 98 -0.24 -4.43 12.12
N TYR A 99 -1.52 -4.80 12.21
CA TYR A 99 -2.37 -5.05 11.04
C TYR A 99 -3.01 -3.76 10.50
N ILE A 100 -3.28 -3.76 9.19
CA ILE A 100 -4.06 -2.73 8.50
C ILE A 100 -5.52 -3.18 8.36
N ARG A 101 -6.46 -2.30 8.69
CA ARG A 101 -7.90 -2.47 8.43
C ARG A 101 -8.37 -1.53 7.33
N LEU A 102 -9.31 -2.01 6.53
CA LEU A 102 -9.96 -1.30 5.44
C LEU A 102 -11.46 -1.16 5.76
N TRP A 103 -12.00 0.05 5.65
CA TRP A 103 -13.45 0.25 5.73
C TRP A 103 -14.12 -0.30 4.46
N LYS A 104 -15.00 -1.28 4.64
CA LYS A 104 -15.72 -2.05 3.60
C LYS A 104 -17.11 -2.47 4.13
N PRO A 105 -18.08 -1.55 4.23
CA PRO A 105 -19.39 -1.83 4.84
C PRO A 105 -20.17 -2.94 4.14
N ASP A 106 -20.05 -3.05 2.82
CA ASP A 106 -20.78 -4.04 2.03
C ASP A 106 -20.10 -5.42 1.99
N SER A 107 -18.95 -5.58 2.65
CA SER A 107 -18.22 -6.85 2.60
C SER A 107 -18.84 -7.87 3.56
N PRO A 108 -19.06 -9.13 3.14
CA PRO A 108 -19.49 -10.19 4.05
C PRO A 108 -18.44 -10.54 5.11
N MET A 109 -17.21 -10.05 4.95
CA MET A 109 -16.13 -10.20 5.92
C MET A 109 -15.97 -8.99 6.85
N ALA A 110 -16.82 -7.98 6.71
CA ALA A 110 -16.76 -6.79 7.54
C ALA A 110 -17.17 -7.12 8.98
N ASP A 111 -16.48 -6.50 9.94
CA ASP A 111 -16.84 -6.60 11.34
C ASP A 111 -17.98 -5.63 11.71
N CYS A 112 -18.33 -5.55 13.00
CA CYS A 112 -19.35 -4.63 13.52
C CYS A 112 -19.03 -3.14 13.27
N ARG A 113 -17.80 -2.80 12.86
CA ARG A 113 -17.37 -1.45 12.50
C ARG A 113 -17.32 -1.24 10.99
N SER A 114 -17.86 -2.18 10.21
CA SER A 114 -17.77 -2.15 8.75
C SER A 114 -16.32 -2.21 8.24
N GLU A 115 -15.41 -2.85 8.97
CA GLU A 115 -13.99 -2.95 8.63
C GLU A 115 -13.54 -4.39 8.38
N VAL A 116 -12.65 -4.57 7.40
CA VAL A 116 -12.03 -5.85 7.03
C VAL A 116 -10.52 -5.73 7.17
N TYR A 117 -9.82 -6.77 7.63
CA TYR A 117 -8.36 -6.79 7.60
C TYR A 117 -7.83 -6.84 6.16
N GLU A 118 -6.87 -5.99 5.83
CA GLU A 118 -6.35 -5.86 4.46
C GLU A 118 -5.81 -7.19 3.92
N HIS A 119 -4.99 -7.91 4.70
CA HIS A 119 -4.47 -9.22 4.30
C HIS A 119 -5.59 -10.22 3.98
N ARG A 120 -6.67 -10.25 4.79
CA ARG A 120 -7.86 -11.09 4.53
C ARG A 120 -8.57 -10.68 3.27
N PHE A 121 -8.70 -9.38 3.03
CA PHE A 121 -9.30 -8.87 1.81
C PHE A 121 -8.50 -9.28 0.57
N VAL A 122 -7.18 -9.05 0.56
CA VAL A 122 -6.29 -9.44 -0.54
C VAL A 122 -6.40 -10.94 -0.84
N MET A 123 -6.34 -11.78 0.19
CA MET A 123 -6.46 -13.23 0.00
C MET A 123 -7.84 -13.64 -0.53
N SER A 124 -8.92 -12.98 -0.10
CA SER A 124 -10.27 -13.28 -0.60
C SER A 124 -10.42 -12.97 -2.09
N GLN A 125 -9.75 -11.90 -2.56
CA GLN A 125 -9.73 -11.54 -3.97
C GLN A 125 -8.95 -12.58 -4.78
N MET A 126 -7.83 -13.09 -4.26
CA MET A 126 -7.05 -14.15 -4.90
C MET A 126 -7.84 -15.47 -5.02
N LEU A 127 -8.62 -15.81 -3.99
CA LEU A 127 -9.43 -17.04 -3.96
C LEU A 127 -10.75 -16.92 -4.72
N GLY A 128 -11.19 -15.71 -5.06
CA GLY A 128 -12.50 -15.44 -5.65
C GLY A 128 -13.68 -15.73 -4.70
N ARG A 129 -13.42 -15.88 -3.40
CA ARG A 129 -14.45 -16.15 -2.38
C ARG A 129 -14.07 -15.54 -1.01
N PRO A 130 -15.05 -15.25 -0.14
CA PRO A 130 -14.76 -14.84 1.24
C PRO A 130 -13.96 -15.91 2.00
N LEU A 131 -13.07 -15.45 2.88
CA LEU A 131 -12.37 -16.36 3.80
C LEU A 131 -13.30 -16.81 4.90
N LYS A 132 -13.22 -18.09 5.23
CA LYS A 132 -13.88 -18.69 6.37
C LYS A 132 -13.20 -18.25 7.68
N ARG A 133 -13.89 -18.42 8.81
CA ARG A 133 -13.40 -17.95 10.11
C ARG A 133 -12.13 -18.66 10.57
N TRP A 134 -11.95 -19.93 10.20
CA TRP A 134 -10.78 -20.76 10.54
C TRP A 134 -9.64 -20.68 9.51
N GLU A 135 -9.83 -19.94 8.43
CA GLU A 135 -8.77 -19.69 7.45
C GLU A 135 -7.93 -18.52 7.95
N HIS A 136 -6.65 -18.79 8.23
CA HIS A 136 -5.68 -17.81 8.69
C HIS A 136 -4.72 -17.46 7.55
N ILE A 137 -4.11 -16.28 7.65
CA ILE A 137 -3.13 -15.81 6.68
C ILE A 137 -1.83 -15.55 7.42
N HIS A 138 -0.77 -16.13 6.91
CA HIS A 138 0.58 -15.95 7.38
C HIS A 138 1.32 -14.96 6.47
N HIS A 139 2.09 -14.06 7.08
CA HIS A 139 2.99 -13.14 6.39
C HIS A 139 4.39 -13.76 6.38
N LYS A 140 4.89 -14.15 5.20
CA LYS A 140 6.18 -14.87 5.08
C LYS A 140 7.36 -14.05 5.59
N ASP A 141 7.34 -12.74 5.38
CA ASP A 141 8.37 -11.81 5.87
C ASP A 141 8.17 -11.38 7.34
N GLY A 142 7.13 -11.86 8.01
CA GLY A 142 6.76 -11.44 9.38
C GLY A 142 6.22 -10.00 9.48
N ASN A 143 6.20 -9.22 8.39
CA ASN A 143 5.70 -7.86 8.36
C ASN A 143 4.20 -7.82 8.07
N ARG A 144 3.41 -7.62 9.12
CA ARG A 144 1.93 -7.55 9.09
C ARG A 144 1.34 -6.42 8.24
N THR A 145 2.17 -5.48 7.78
CA THR A 145 1.77 -4.37 6.88
C THR A 145 2.09 -4.65 5.41
N ASN A 146 2.89 -5.68 5.11
CA ASN A 146 3.22 -6.06 3.75
C ASN A 146 2.19 -7.04 3.18
N ASN A 147 1.08 -6.51 2.67
CA ASN A 147 -0.05 -7.29 2.19
C ASN A 147 0.02 -7.65 0.68
N ILE A 148 1.23 -7.71 0.12
CA ILE A 148 1.43 -8.15 -1.28
C ILE A 148 1.05 -9.63 -1.39
N PRO A 149 0.25 -10.04 -2.41
CA PRO A 149 -0.15 -11.44 -2.63
C PRO A 149 0.95 -12.49 -2.45
N ALA A 150 2.15 -12.24 -3.00
CA ALA A 150 3.28 -13.15 -2.90
C ALA A 150 3.81 -13.37 -1.47
N ASN A 151 3.60 -12.39 -0.59
CA ASN A 151 4.01 -12.41 0.82
C ASN A 151 2.96 -13.05 1.74
N LEU A 152 1.76 -13.35 1.23
CA LEU A 152 0.67 -13.94 2.00
C LEU A 152 0.58 -15.44 1.73
N GLU A 153 0.30 -16.21 2.77
CA GLU A 153 0.06 -17.64 2.68
C GLU A 153 -1.18 -18.04 3.45
N LEU A 154 -2.08 -18.80 2.83
CA LEU A 154 -3.27 -19.32 3.49
C LEU A 154 -2.89 -20.54 4.30
N VAL A 155 -3.11 -20.47 5.61
CA VAL A 155 -2.71 -21.52 6.55
C VAL A 155 -3.89 -21.91 7.45
N THR A 156 -3.85 -23.13 7.95
CA THR A 156 -4.77 -23.58 9.01
C THR A 156 -4.39 -22.93 10.36
N THR A 157 -5.31 -22.93 11.32
CA THR A 157 -5.05 -22.41 12.68
C THR A 157 -3.83 -23.09 13.31
N GLN A 158 -3.72 -24.42 13.20
CA GLN A 158 -2.60 -25.18 13.76
C GLN A 158 -1.27 -24.77 13.10
N GLN A 159 -1.23 -24.67 11.77
CA GLN A 159 -0.04 -24.21 11.05
C GLN A 159 0.34 -22.79 11.43
N ASN A 160 -0.64 -21.88 11.55
CA ASN A 160 -0.38 -20.49 11.91
C ASN A 160 0.29 -20.36 13.29
N HIS A 161 -0.16 -21.14 14.28
CA HIS A 161 0.46 -21.16 15.61
C HIS A 161 1.91 -21.65 15.54
N VAL A 162 2.14 -22.81 14.92
CA VAL A 162 3.48 -23.39 14.80
C VAL A 162 4.44 -22.44 14.06
N LEU A 163 4.01 -21.86 12.93
CA LEU A 163 4.83 -20.91 12.17
C LEU A 163 5.18 -19.67 12.98
N THR A 164 4.21 -19.10 13.70
CA THR A 164 4.43 -17.92 14.54
C THR A 164 5.43 -18.20 15.66
N ASP A 165 5.30 -19.36 16.32
CA ASP A 165 6.19 -19.76 17.41
C ASP A 165 7.62 -20.01 16.90
N MET A 166 7.76 -20.73 15.78
CA MET A 166 9.05 -21.00 15.16
C MET A 166 9.75 -19.71 14.71
N ILE A 167 9.04 -18.79 14.06
CA ILE A 167 9.59 -17.49 13.65
C ILE A 167 10.04 -16.67 14.87
N THR A 168 9.22 -16.65 15.93
CA THR A 168 9.56 -15.94 17.17
C THR A 168 10.83 -16.55 17.79
N ARG A 169 10.94 -17.88 17.79
CA ARG A 169 12.11 -18.58 18.32
C ARG A 169 13.37 -18.28 17.50
N ILE A 170 13.27 -18.28 16.17
CA ILE A 170 14.38 -17.93 15.28
C ILE A 170 14.84 -16.49 15.55
N ALA A 171 13.92 -15.52 15.62
CA ALA A 171 14.26 -14.13 15.91
C ALA A 171 14.96 -13.94 17.28
N GLN A 172 14.53 -14.67 18.30
CA GLN A 172 15.19 -14.69 19.61
C GLN A 172 16.61 -15.26 19.52
N LEU A 173 16.79 -16.36 18.80
CA LEU A 173 18.10 -16.99 18.61
C LEU A 173 19.05 -16.06 17.85
N GLU A 174 18.60 -15.44 16.77
CA GLU A 174 19.39 -14.45 16.03
C GLU A 174 19.79 -13.25 16.90
N THR A 175 18.90 -12.80 17.78
CA THR A 175 19.19 -11.72 18.75
C THR A 175 20.29 -12.14 19.73
N LEU A 176 20.21 -13.36 20.26
CA LEU A 176 21.24 -13.90 21.16
C LEU A 176 22.58 -14.07 20.43
N LEU A 177 22.59 -14.64 19.22
CA LEU A 177 23.82 -14.80 18.44
C LEU A 177 24.51 -13.45 18.18
N LYS A 178 23.74 -12.40 17.87
CA LYS A 178 24.25 -11.03 17.75
C LYS A 178 24.83 -10.51 19.07
N GLN A 179 24.15 -10.72 20.19
CA GLN A 179 24.64 -10.33 21.52
C GLN A 179 25.99 -10.97 21.85
N TYR A 180 26.18 -12.24 21.48
CA TYR A 180 27.43 -12.99 21.69
C TYR A 180 28.45 -12.86 20.54
N HIS A 181 28.18 -12.04 19.52
CA HIS A 181 29.04 -11.87 18.34
C HIS A 181 29.40 -13.18 17.63
N ILE A 182 28.48 -14.15 17.65
CA ILE A 182 28.66 -15.44 17.00
C ILE A 182 28.25 -15.30 15.52
N PRO A 183 29.16 -15.52 14.56
CA PRO A 183 28.82 -15.41 13.14
C PRO A 183 27.89 -16.56 12.72
N ILE A 184 26.89 -16.24 11.91
CA ILE A 184 25.99 -17.24 11.29
C ILE A 184 26.68 -17.74 10.01
N PRO A 185 26.97 -19.06 9.88
CA PRO A 185 27.50 -19.63 8.65
C PRO A 185 26.52 -19.39 7.50
N GLN A 186 27.03 -18.96 6.35
CA GLN A 186 26.24 -18.80 5.12
C GLN A 186 26.01 -20.14 4.43
#